data_AF-A0A2U1JKJ8-F1
#
_entry.id   AF-A0A2U1JKJ8-F1
#
_cell.length_a   1.000
_cell.length_b   1.000
_cell.length_c   1.000
_cell.angle_alpha   90.00
_cell.angle_beta   90.00
_cell.angle_gamma   90.00
#
_symmetry.space_group_name_H-M   'P 1'
#
loop_
_entity.id
_entity.type
_entity.pdbx_description
1 polymer ?
#
loop_
_entity_poly.entity_id
_entity_poly.type
_entity_poly.pdbx_seq_one_letter_code
_entity_poly.pdbx_strand_id
1 'polypeptide(L)'
;MIRVFKKVLIHPVFIFFLIALLECIPYHPISEKIAQYEMPKVGDNFGILNDQSIYYYSGKGKYSYPSVECYFSLGNPTFDTPYKDGGIKTIAKSIADQIPLLGSMCGKEKLKVVKNKNNIPLKRYFSTNYLLDNFSNLSHVLSYLILAFSILFYVKYRNNNYFLAFFFCFLGGGLLEFVQYFFIVGRTASYQDQVLNCVGAILGIMSFWFFKKLVFWKYI
;
A
#
# COMPACT_ATOMS: atom_id res chain seq x y z
N MET A 1 13.64 -34.73 11.48
CA MET A 1 13.31 -33.31 11.71
C MET A 1 13.15 -32.51 10.41
N ILE A 2 14.18 -32.45 9.53
CA ILE A 2 14.19 -31.63 8.30
C ILE A 2 13.01 -31.90 7.33
N ARG A 3 12.59 -33.17 7.14
CA ARG A 3 11.46 -33.50 6.26
C ARG A 3 10.10 -33.02 6.78
N VAL A 4 9.91 -33.00 8.09
CA VAL A 4 8.66 -32.53 8.71
C VAL A 4 8.61 -31.00 8.63
N PHE A 5 9.73 -30.33 8.91
CA PHE A 5 9.84 -28.88 8.82
C PHE A 5 9.54 -28.35 7.41
N LYS A 6 10.05 -28.99 6.36
CA LYS A 6 9.73 -28.64 4.96
C LYS A 6 8.24 -28.75 4.64
N LYS A 7 7.55 -29.77 5.16
CA LYS A 7 6.11 -29.96 4.95
C LYS A 7 5.27 -28.88 5.63
N VAL A 8 5.72 -28.38 6.78
CA VAL A 8 5.05 -27.29 7.51
C VAL A 8 5.26 -25.95 6.80
N LEU A 9 6.48 -25.64 6.36
CA LEU A 9 6.79 -24.37 5.69
C LEU A 9 6.02 -24.16 4.37
N ILE A 10 5.75 -25.24 3.64
CA ILE A 10 5.03 -25.19 2.36
C ILE A 10 3.53 -25.44 2.58
N HIS A 11 3.08 -25.56 3.84
CA HIS A 11 1.68 -25.87 4.13
C HIS A 11 0.80 -24.65 3.82
N PRO A 12 -0.30 -24.82 3.05
CA PRO A 12 -1.17 -23.69 2.67
C PRO A 12 -1.71 -22.90 3.86
N VAL A 13 -2.10 -23.60 4.92
CA VAL A 13 -2.59 -22.96 6.15
C VAL A 13 -1.51 -22.11 6.82
N PHE A 14 -0.25 -22.55 6.80
CA PHE A 14 0.85 -21.78 7.38
C PHE A 14 1.12 -20.52 6.56
N ILE A 15 1.15 -20.64 5.23
CA ILE A 15 1.32 -19.50 4.33
C ILE A 15 0.16 -18.52 4.49
N PHE A 16 -1.09 -18.99 4.50
CA PHE A 16 -2.26 -18.14 4.70
C PHE A 16 -2.23 -17.43 6.05
N PHE A 17 -1.79 -18.12 7.11
CA PHE A 17 -1.63 -17.51 8.43
C PHE A 17 -0.58 -16.39 8.43
N LEU A 18 0.56 -16.56 7.73
CA LEU A 18 1.55 -15.49 7.57
C LEU A 18 0.99 -14.30 6.80
N ILE A 19 0.22 -14.54 5.74
CA ILE A 19 -0.46 -13.48 4.97
C ILE A 19 -1.41 -12.72 5.90
N ALA A 20 -2.25 -13.44 6.65
CA ALA A 20 -3.17 -12.85 7.61
C ALA A 20 -2.45 -11.98 8.67
N LEU A 21 -1.33 -12.45 9.22
CA LEU A 21 -0.55 -11.68 10.18
C LEU A 21 0.01 -10.38 9.60
N LEU A 22 0.45 -10.40 8.33
CA LEU A 22 1.03 -9.24 7.66
C LEU A 22 -0.04 -8.24 7.20
N GLU A 23 -1.17 -8.73 6.69
CA GLU A 23 -2.25 -7.89 6.17
C GLU A 23 -3.14 -7.33 7.29
N CYS A 24 -3.26 -8.02 8.42
CA CYS A 24 -4.03 -7.56 9.58
C CYS A 24 -3.21 -6.75 10.59
N ILE A 25 -2.02 -6.24 10.22
CA ILE A 25 -1.30 -5.29 11.06
C ILE A 25 -2.16 -4.02 11.16
N PRO A 26 -2.57 -3.63 12.40
CA PRO A 26 -3.40 -2.45 12.58
C PRO A 26 -2.65 -1.23 12.08
N TYR A 27 -3.32 -0.43 11.26
CA TYR A 27 -2.81 0.88 10.86
C TYR A 27 -3.21 1.88 11.95
N HIS A 28 -2.38 1.99 12.97
CA HIS A 28 -2.43 3.12 13.88
C HIS A 28 -1.58 4.23 13.25
N PRO A 29 -2.16 5.36 12.80
CA PRO A 29 -1.33 6.55 12.65
C PRO A 29 -0.66 6.78 14.00
N ILE A 30 0.67 6.79 14.01
CA ILE A 30 1.53 6.70 15.22
C ILE A 30 1.27 7.86 16.22
N SER A 31 0.53 8.89 15.81
CA SER A 31 -0.10 9.81 16.74
C SER A 31 -1.60 9.86 16.49
N GLU A 32 -2.41 9.75 17.56
CA GLU A 32 -3.69 10.44 17.57
C GLU A 32 -3.42 11.85 17.06
N LYS A 33 -4.05 12.22 15.94
CA LYS A 33 -3.91 13.56 15.39
C LYS A 33 -4.62 14.50 16.35
N ILE A 34 -3.93 14.94 17.40
CA ILE A 34 -4.47 15.92 18.34
C ILE A 34 -4.51 17.25 17.60
N ALA A 35 -5.71 17.81 17.45
CA ALA A 35 -5.85 19.16 16.90
C ALA A 35 -5.17 20.15 17.83
N GLN A 36 -4.13 20.80 17.33
CA GLN A 36 -3.49 21.89 18.03
C GLN A 36 -4.29 23.18 17.81
N TYR A 37 -4.44 23.96 18.88
CA TYR A 37 -5.15 25.24 18.88
C TYR A 37 -4.20 26.42 18.64
N GLU A 38 -3.13 26.19 17.89
CA GLU A 38 -2.11 27.19 17.57
C GLU A 38 -2.00 27.38 16.06
N MET A 39 -1.78 28.62 15.62
CA MET A 39 -1.51 28.94 14.22
C MET A 39 -0.26 28.18 13.73
N PRO A 40 -0.24 27.65 12.49
CA PRO A 40 0.99 27.13 11.89
C PRO A 40 2.04 28.24 11.76
N LYS A 41 3.32 27.86 11.80
CA LYS A 41 4.45 28.77 11.55
C LYS A 41 4.70 28.89 10.06
N VAL A 42 5.30 29.99 9.64
CA VAL A 42 5.69 30.19 8.24
C VAL A 42 6.60 29.04 7.80
N GLY A 43 6.24 28.37 6.70
CA GLY A 43 6.96 27.19 6.21
C GLY A 43 6.35 25.85 6.64
N ASP A 44 5.39 25.84 7.57
CA ASP A 44 4.77 24.60 8.03
C ASP A 44 3.84 24.00 6.97
N ASN A 45 3.90 22.68 6.88
CA ASN A 45 2.82 21.88 6.33
C ASN A 45 1.83 21.53 7.43
N PHE A 46 0.53 21.71 7.18
CA PHE A 46 -0.51 21.43 8.16
C PHE A 46 -1.72 20.74 7.53
N GLY A 47 -2.40 19.93 8.34
CA GLY A 47 -3.68 19.29 8.01
C GLY A 47 -4.76 19.73 8.98
N ILE A 48 -6.01 19.54 8.59
CA ILE A 48 -7.18 19.83 9.43
C ILE A 48 -7.67 18.52 10.04
N LEU A 49 -8.08 18.55 11.31
CA LEU A 49 -8.66 17.37 11.94
C LEU A 49 -9.90 16.88 11.16
N ASN A 50 -9.95 15.58 10.85
CA ASN A 50 -11.00 14.93 10.04
C ASN A 50 -11.06 15.38 8.57
N ASP A 51 -10.03 16.03 8.06
CA ASP A 51 -9.84 16.33 6.64
C ASP A 51 -8.57 15.62 6.13
N GLN A 52 -8.60 15.18 4.86
CA GLN A 52 -7.44 14.61 4.18
C GLN A 52 -6.58 15.68 3.49
N SER A 53 -7.07 16.91 3.42
CA SER A 53 -6.40 18.04 2.77
C SER A 53 -5.17 18.49 3.56
N ILE A 54 -4.07 18.69 2.83
CA ILE A 54 -2.81 19.22 3.37
C ILE A 54 -2.60 20.60 2.78
N TYR A 55 -2.08 21.51 3.60
CA TYR A 55 -1.81 22.89 3.24
C TYR A 55 -0.39 23.30 3.62
N TYR A 56 0.17 24.23 2.86
CA TYR A 56 1.40 24.95 3.18
C TYR A 56 1.07 26.36 3.68
N TYR A 57 1.65 26.78 4.81
CA TYR A 57 1.43 28.12 5.36
C TYR A 57 2.55 29.11 4.98
N SER A 58 2.19 30.18 4.28
CA SER A 58 3.14 31.20 3.81
C SER A 58 3.31 32.39 4.76
N GLY A 59 2.54 32.44 5.86
CA GLY A 59 2.40 33.64 6.70
C GLY A 59 1.35 34.63 6.22
N LYS A 60 0.99 34.62 4.93
CA LYS A 60 -0.10 35.44 4.36
C LYS A 60 -1.39 34.66 4.16
N GLY A 61 -1.29 33.33 4.10
CA GLY A 61 -2.40 32.44 3.85
C GLY A 61 -1.93 31.01 3.61
N LYS A 62 -2.84 30.16 3.16
CA LYS A 62 -2.59 28.73 2.92
C LYS A 62 -2.63 28.40 1.44
N TYR A 63 -1.75 27.50 1.01
CA TYR A 63 -1.80 26.89 -0.32
C TYR A 63 -2.18 25.43 -0.17
N SER A 64 -3.16 24.96 -0.94
CA SER A 64 -3.56 23.55 -0.92
C SER A 64 -2.58 22.69 -1.70
N TYR A 65 -2.28 21.50 -1.19
CA TYR A 65 -1.74 20.42 -2.00
C TYR A 65 -2.89 19.68 -2.68
N PRO A 66 -3.06 19.78 -4.01
CA PRO A 66 -4.20 19.20 -4.72
C PRO A 66 -4.12 17.68 -4.82
N SER A 67 -2.94 17.11 -4.58
CA SER A 67 -2.72 15.66 -4.55
C SER A 67 -1.53 15.31 -3.68
N VAL A 68 -1.44 14.04 -3.29
CA VAL A 68 -0.32 13.47 -2.52
C VAL A 68 0.99 13.58 -3.32
N GLU A 69 0.95 13.38 -4.63
CA GLU A 69 2.10 13.52 -5.53
C GLU A 69 2.62 14.96 -5.55
N CYS A 70 1.74 15.96 -5.52
CA CYS A 70 2.15 17.36 -5.43
C CYS A 70 2.98 17.59 -4.16
N TYR A 71 2.47 17.13 -3.02
CA TYR A 71 3.14 17.29 -1.74
C TYR A 71 4.54 16.66 -1.75
N PHE A 72 4.68 15.42 -2.22
CA PHE A 72 5.98 14.76 -2.27
C PHE A 72 6.91 15.29 -3.37
N SER A 73 6.36 15.84 -4.46
CA SER A 73 7.17 16.41 -5.55
C SER A 73 8.03 17.60 -5.10
N LEU A 74 7.67 18.25 -3.99
CA LEU A 74 8.41 19.36 -3.39
C LEU A 74 9.44 18.91 -2.33
N GLY A 75 9.66 17.60 -2.17
CA GLY A 75 10.63 17.05 -1.22
C GLY A 75 10.15 17.06 0.23
N ASN A 76 8.86 17.19 0.46
CA ASN A 76 8.28 17.11 1.80
C ASN A 76 8.41 15.70 2.40
N PRO A 77 8.52 15.57 3.74
CA PRO A 77 8.65 14.29 4.41
C PRO A 77 7.32 13.51 4.45
N THR A 78 7.40 12.20 4.71
CA THR A 78 6.22 11.31 4.82
C THR A 78 5.19 11.80 5.82
N PHE A 79 3.91 11.43 5.64
CA PHE A 79 2.81 11.89 6.50
C PHE A 79 2.94 11.44 7.96
N ASP A 80 3.66 10.36 8.22
CA ASP A 80 3.92 9.83 9.56
C ASP A 80 5.14 10.47 10.23
N THR A 81 5.85 11.39 9.55
CA THR A 81 6.99 12.09 10.14
C THR A 81 6.50 12.98 11.30
N PRO A 82 7.13 12.92 12.49
CA PRO A 82 6.77 13.79 13.60
C PRO A 82 6.89 15.27 13.22
N TYR A 83 6.01 16.13 13.73
CA TYR A 83 6.05 17.57 13.42
C TYR A 83 7.40 18.23 13.78
N LYS A 84 8.03 17.82 14.88
CA LYS A 84 9.38 18.28 15.27
C LYS A 84 10.47 18.00 14.21
N ASP A 85 10.23 17.03 13.33
CA ASP A 85 11.16 16.58 12.28
C ASP A 85 10.70 17.07 10.88
N GLY A 86 9.81 18.08 10.83
CA GLY A 86 9.30 18.67 9.59
C GLY A 86 8.02 18.03 9.04
N GLY A 87 7.37 17.17 9.82
CA GLY A 87 6.09 16.55 9.47
C GLY A 87 4.89 17.50 9.46
N ILE A 88 3.69 16.93 9.34
CA ILE A 88 2.44 17.71 9.20
C ILE A 88 1.88 18.07 10.57
N LYS A 89 1.67 19.37 10.83
CA LYS A 89 0.96 19.85 12.02
C LYS A 89 -0.55 19.61 11.84
N THR A 90 -1.24 18.96 12.78
CA THR A 90 -2.71 18.93 12.75
C THR A 90 -3.26 20.11 13.53
N ILE A 91 -4.11 20.93 12.90
CA ILE A 91 -4.72 22.10 13.56
C ILE A 91 -6.24 22.01 13.60
N ALA A 92 -6.87 22.76 14.52
CA ALA A 92 -8.32 22.88 14.61
C ALA A 92 -8.91 23.57 13.37
N LYS A 93 -10.08 23.10 12.92
CA LYS A 93 -10.80 23.69 11.77
C LYS A 93 -11.07 25.19 11.94
N SER A 94 -11.41 25.62 13.16
CA SER A 94 -11.65 27.04 13.48
C SER A 94 -10.43 27.94 13.21
N ILE A 95 -9.21 27.42 13.33
CA ILE A 95 -7.97 28.14 13.00
C ILE A 95 -7.73 28.08 11.50
N ALA A 96 -7.88 26.89 10.89
CA ALA A 96 -7.70 26.72 9.47
C ALA A 96 -8.62 27.62 8.63
N ASP A 97 -9.86 27.83 9.07
CA ASP A 97 -10.86 28.67 8.40
C ASP A 97 -10.52 30.16 8.46
N GLN A 98 -9.70 30.59 9.43
CA GLN A 98 -9.20 31.97 9.51
C GLN A 98 -8.05 32.24 8.54
N ILE A 99 -7.42 31.19 7.99
CA ILE A 99 -6.29 31.32 7.07
C ILE A 99 -6.83 31.36 5.63
N PRO A 100 -6.64 32.48 4.89
CA PRO A 100 -7.18 32.60 3.53
C PRO A 100 -6.49 31.62 2.58
N LEU A 101 -7.28 30.96 1.73
CA LEU A 101 -6.76 30.10 0.66
C LEU A 101 -6.22 30.96 -0.48
N LEU A 102 -4.91 30.92 -0.70
CA LEU A 102 -4.23 31.74 -1.71
C LEU A 102 -4.08 31.02 -3.07
N GLY A 103 -4.23 29.70 -3.09
CA GLY A 103 -4.12 28.91 -4.31
C GLY A 103 -3.63 27.49 -4.04
N SER A 104 -3.05 26.89 -5.06
CA SER A 104 -2.52 25.52 -5.02
C SER A 104 -1.00 25.50 -5.10
N MET A 105 -0.34 24.64 -4.33
CA MET A 105 1.12 24.43 -4.40
C MET A 105 1.55 23.83 -5.74
N CYS A 106 0.64 23.14 -6.44
CA CYS A 106 0.88 22.61 -7.78
C CYS A 106 -0.27 22.99 -8.72
N GLY A 107 0.07 23.56 -9.87
CA GLY A 107 -0.92 24.05 -10.84
C GLY A 107 -0.26 24.71 -12.04
N LYS A 108 -1.06 24.96 -13.09
CA LYS A 108 -0.58 25.44 -14.40
C LYS A 108 0.00 26.87 -14.38
N GLU A 109 -0.07 27.60 -13.27
CA GLU A 109 0.63 28.87 -13.08
C GLU A 109 2.08 28.64 -12.62
N LYS A 110 2.85 28.18 -13.60
CA LYS A 110 4.31 28.22 -13.77
C LYS A 110 5.15 28.68 -12.56
N LEU A 111 5.62 27.72 -11.77
CA LEU A 111 7.07 27.58 -11.62
C LEU A 111 7.60 27.19 -13.00
N LYS A 112 8.62 27.89 -13.52
CA LYS A 112 9.32 27.50 -14.74
C LYS A 112 9.95 26.12 -14.50
N VAL A 113 9.19 25.07 -14.78
CA VAL A 113 9.71 23.73 -14.96
C VAL A 113 10.69 23.83 -16.11
N VAL A 114 11.98 23.66 -15.83
CA VAL A 114 12.98 23.31 -16.82
C VAL A 114 12.42 22.10 -17.53
N LYS A 115 11.88 22.29 -18.73
CA LYS A 115 11.42 21.21 -19.59
C LYS A 115 12.66 20.42 -20.00
N ASN A 116 13.06 19.46 -19.17
CA ASN A 116 13.87 18.37 -19.66
C ASN A 116 12.90 17.44 -20.39
N LYS A 117 12.66 17.78 -21.66
CA LYS A 117 12.23 16.81 -22.67
C LYS A 117 13.38 15.80 -22.71
N ASN A 118 13.12 14.55 -22.31
CA ASN A 118 13.72 13.32 -22.83
C ASN A 118 13.58 12.20 -21.79
N ASN A 119 12.96 11.09 -22.20
CA ASN A 119 13.05 9.75 -21.64
C ASN A 119 12.73 9.62 -20.14
N ILE A 120 11.52 9.16 -19.80
CA ILE A 120 11.20 8.69 -18.44
C ILE A 120 12.22 7.58 -18.12
N PRO A 121 13.22 7.82 -17.27
CA PRO A 121 14.25 6.82 -17.04
C PRO A 121 13.63 5.69 -16.23
N LEU A 122 13.95 4.43 -16.58
CA LEU A 122 13.59 3.22 -15.82
C LEU A 122 13.78 3.41 -14.31
N LYS A 123 14.77 4.22 -13.93
CA LYS A 123 15.13 4.64 -12.56
C LYS A 123 13.94 5.16 -11.71
N ARG A 124 12.86 5.68 -12.32
CA ARG A 124 11.67 6.13 -11.57
C ARG A 124 10.84 4.97 -11.02
N TYR A 125 10.69 3.88 -11.77
CA TYR A 125 9.97 2.67 -11.33
C TYR A 125 10.73 1.89 -10.24
N PHE A 126 12.04 2.08 -10.17
CA PHE A 126 12.89 1.50 -9.12
C PHE A 126 13.22 2.51 -8.01
N SER A 127 12.56 3.67 -7.97
CA SER A 127 12.72 4.59 -6.86
C SER A 127 12.07 4.02 -5.60
N THR A 128 12.69 4.22 -4.45
CA THR A 128 12.19 3.74 -3.15
C THR A 128 10.76 4.20 -2.90
N ASN A 129 10.43 5.44 -3.28
CA ASN A 129 9.09 5.99 -3.11
C ASN A 129 8.06 5.24 -3.95
N TYR A 130 8.35 5.00 -5.23
CA TYR A 130 7.44 4.24 -6.09
C TYR A 130 7.21 2.81 -5.58
N LEU A 131 8.27 2.17 -5.06
CA LEU A 131 8.16 0.83 -4.47
C LEU A 131 7.33 0.83 -3.19
N LEU A 132 7.48 1.84 -2.33
CA LEU A 132 6.69 1.98 -1.10
C LEU A 132 5.21 2.27 -1.42
N ASP A 133 4.94 3.17 -2.36
CA ASP A 133 3.57 3.55 -2.76
C ASP A 133 2.81 2.37 -3.36
N ASN A 134 3.51 1.47 -4.05
CA ASN A 134 2.92 0.28 -4.67
C ASN A 134 3.15 -1.01 -3.87
N PHE A 135 3.78 -0.92 -2.68
CA PHE A 135 4.16 -2.10 -1.91
C PHE A 135 2.95 -2.94 -1.53
N SER A 136 1.86 -2.29 -1.09
CA SER A 136 0.60 -2.97 -0.73
C SER A 136 0.03 -3.74 -1.91
N ASN A 137 -0.04 -3.11 -3.09
CA ASN A 137 -0.58 -3.76 -4.29
C ASN A 137 0.28 -4.96 -4.70
N LEU A 138 1.60 -4.78 -4.65
CA LEU A 138 2.55 -5.85 -4.99
C LEU A 138 2.50 -6.99 -3.97
N SER A 139 2.33 -6.70 -2.68
CA SER A 139 2.26 -7.71 -1.62
C SER A 139 1.04 -8.60 -1.77
N HIS A 140 -0.13 -8.06 -2.16
CA HIS A 140 -1.31 -8.88 -2.47
C HIS A 140 -1.04 -9.89 -3.59
N VAL A 141 -0.50 -9.41 -4.72
CA VAL A 141 -0.17 -10.27 -5.86
C VAL A 141 0.84 -11.35 -5.49
N LEU A 142 1.94 -10.98 -4.81
CA LEU A 142 2.99 -11.93 -4.44
C LEU A 142 2.52 -12.95 -3.39
N SER A 143 1.77 -12.50 -2.39
CA SER A 143 1.26 -13.37 -1.31
C SER A 143 0.34 -14.45 -1.86
N TYR A 144 -0.63 -14.07 -2.70
CA TYR A 144 -1.58 -15.03 -3.28
C TYR A 144 -0.97 -15.88 -4.39
N LEU A 145 0.08 -15.39 -5.07
CA LEU A 145 0.91 -16.23 -5.94
C LEU A 145 1.56 -17.36 -5.13
N ILE A 146 2.22 -17.05 -4.01
CA ILE A 146 2.88 -18.04 -3.15
C ILE A 146 1.87 -19.00 -2.54
N LEU A 147 0.71 -18.51 -2.09
CA LEU A 147 -0.37 -19.33 -1.55
C LEU A 147 -0.91 -20.32 -2.60
N ALA A 148 -1.17 -19.86 -3.83
CA ALA A 148 -1.63 -20.72 -4.91
C ALA A 148 -0.61 -21.82 -5.22
N PHE A 149 0.69 -21.48 -5.27
CA PHE A 149 1.77 -22.46 -5.40
C PHE A 149 1.74 -23.48 -4.27
N SER A 150 1.66 -23.02 -3.02
CA SER A 150 1.62 -23.88 -1.83
C SER A 150 0.44 -24.85 -1.87
N ILE A 151 -0.76 -24.41 -2.26
CA ILE A 151 -1.94 -25.28 -2.40
C ILE A 151 -1.71 -26.34 -3.48
N LEU A 152 -1.21 -25.94 -4.65
CA LEU A 152 -0.98 -26.87 -5.76
C LEU A 152 0.09 -27.91 -5.45
N PHE A 153 1.15 -27.51 -4.73
CA PHE A 153 2.15 -28.44 -4.22
C PHE A 153 1.57 -29.41 -3.18
N TYR A 154 0.73 -28.92 -2.26
CA TYR A 154 0.18 -29.70 -1.16
C TYR A 154 -0.84 -30.76 -1.62
N VAL A 155 -1.79 -30.38 -2.49
CA VAL A 155 -2.88 -31.27 -2.95
C VAL A 155 -2.38 -32.32 -3.97
N LYS A 156 -1.07 -32.29 -4.29
CA LYS A 156 -0.39 -33.12 -5.29
C LYS A 156 -0.95 -32.90 -6.71
N TYR A 157 -0.11 -33.13 -7.72
CA TYR A 157 -0.34 -32.84 -9.13
C TYR A 157 -1.53 -33.61 -9.79
N ARG A 158 -2.78 -33.29 -9.44
CA ARG A 158 -3.96 -33.71 -10.20
C ARG A 158 -4.54 -32.54 -10.99
N ASN A 159 -4.98 -32.80 -12.23
CA ASN A 159 -5.40 -31.76 -13.18
C ASN A 159 -6.59 -30.92 -12.71
N ASN A 160 -7.40 -31.40 -11.75
CA ASN A 160 -8.57 -30.67 -11.25
C ASN A 160 -8.26 -29.69 -10.10
N ASN A 161 -7.01 -29.61 -9.67
CA ASN A 161 -6.64 -28.86 -8.47
C ASN A 161 -6.42 -27.36 -8.72
N TYR A 162 -6.39 -26.91 -9.98
CA TYR A 162 -6.24 -25.48 -10.31
C TYR A 162 -7.47 -24.66 -9.89
N PHE A 163 -8.67 -25.19 -10.16
CA PHE A 163 -9.91 -24.57 -9.72
C PHE A 163 -9.97 -24.50 -8.19
N LEU A 164 -9.57 -25.59 -7.53
CA LEU A 164 -9.51 -25.66 -6.07
C LEU A 164 -8.52 -24.63 -5.49
N ALA A 165 -7.34 -24.48 -6.09
CA ALA A 165 -6.36 -23.47 -5.67
C ALA A 165 -6.91 -22.04 -5.83
N PHE A 166 -7.51 -21.73 -6.98
CA PHE A 166 -8.14 -20.44 -7.20
C PHE A 166 -9.28 -20.18 -6.20
N PHE A 167 -10.16 -21.17 -6.00
CA PHE A 167 -11.29 -21.06 -5.08
C PHE A 167 -10.84 -20.79 -3.64
N PHE A 168 -9.84 -21.52 -3.14
CA PHE A 168 -9.29 -21.27 -1.81
C PHE A 168 -8.59 -19.92 -1.69
N CYS A 169 -7.89 -19.46 -2.72
CA CYS A 169 -7.31 -18.12 -2.75
C CYS A 169 -8.41 -17.04 -2.73
N PHE A 170 -9.45 -17.21 -3.54
CA PHE A 170 -10.58 -16.28 -3.58
C PHE A 170 -11.30 -16.20 -2.23
N LEU A 171 -11.65 -17.34 -1.63
CA LEU A 171 -12.27 -17.37 -0.30
C LEU A 171 -11.35 -16.83 0.80
N GLY A 172 -10.06 -17.16 0.75
CA GLY A 172 -9.07 -16.66 1.71
C GLY A 172 -8.96 -15.14 1.67
N GLY A 173 -8.87 -14.56 0.46
CA GLY A 173 -8.86 -13.11 0.28
C GLY A 173 -10.14 -12.45 0.76
N GLY A 174 -11.30 -12.98 0.38
CA GLY A 174 -12.58 -12.44 0.82
C GLY A 174 -12.77 -12.50 2.34
N LEU A 175 -12.27 -13.56 2.98
CA LEU A 175 -12.27 -13.68 4.44
C LEU A 175 -11.34 -12.64 5.09
N LEU A 176 -10.15 -12.39 4.54
CA LEU A 176 -9.24 -11.37 5.08
C LEU A 176 -9.81 -9.97 4.95
N GLU A 177 -10.38 -9.62 3.80
CA GLU A 177 -11.08 -8.33 3.61
C GLU A 177 -12.21 -8.16 4.63
N PHE A 178 -13.00 -9.22 4.85
CA PHE A 178 -14.06 -9.23 5.86
C PHE A 178 -13.50 -9.00 7.26
N VAL A 179 -12.42 -9.70 7.61
CA VAL A 179 -11.78 -9.56 8.92
C VAL A 179 -11.21 -8.16 9.11
N GLN A 180 -10.55 -7.61 8.10
CA GLN A 180 -9.99 -6.26 8.13
C GLN A 180 -11.08 -5.21 8.32
N TYR A 181 -12.20 -5.32 7.59
CA TYR A 181 -13.29 -4.36 7.69
C TYR A 181 -13.95 -4.34 9.07
N PHE A 182 -14.19 -5.50 9.67
CA PHE A 182 -14.95 -5.58 10.93
C PHE A 182 -14.08 -5.55 12.19
N PHE A 183 -12.84 -6.02 12.13
CA PHE A 183 -12.02 -6.24 13.33
C PHE A 183 -10.73 -5.41 13.37
N ILE A 184 -10.25 -4.85 12.25
CA ILE A 184 -8.98 -4.11 12.21
C ILE A 184 -9.25 -2.61 12.08
N VAL A 185 -9.09 -1.90 13.19
CA VAL A 185 -9.23 -0.43 13.23
C VAL A 185 -8.25 0.22 12.25
N GLY A 186 -8.74 1.19 11.48
CA GLY A 186 -7.93 1.94 10.51
C GLY A 186 -7.69 1.24 9.17
N ARG A 187 -8.31 0.06 8.95
CA ARG A 187 -8.34 -0.61 7.64
C ARG A 187 -9.76 -0.60 7.06
N THR A 188 -9.85 -0.54 5.74
CA THR A 188 -11.11 -0.63 5.00
C THR A 188 -11.00 -1.77 4.01
N ALA A 189 -12.02 -2.62 3.93
CA ALA A 189 -12.08 -3.59 2.85
C ALA A 189 -12.07 -2.89 1.49
N SER A 190 -11.28 -3.44 0.57
CA SER A 190 -11.06 -2.91 -0.76
C SER A 190 -11.38 -4.00 -1.78
N TYR A 191 -12.34 -3.73 -2.65
CA TYR A 191 -12.60 -4.61 -3.79
C TYR A 191 -11.35 -4.79 -4.67
N GLN A 192 -10.51 -3.75 -4.75
CA GLN A 192 -9.29 -3.78 -5.52
C GLN A 192 -8.27 -4.78 -4.96
N ASP A 193 -8.18 -4.91 -3.64
CA ASP A 193 -7.25 -5.82 -2.97
C ASP A 193 -7.66 -7.27 -3.23
N GLN A 194 -8.96 -7.56 -3.18
CA GLN A 194 -9.50 -8.87 -3.60
C GLN A 194 -9.21 -9.19 -5.07
N VAL A 195 -9.29 -8.20 -5.97
CA VAL A 195 -8.92 -8.40 -7.39
C VAL A 195 -7.43 -8.71 -7.52
N LEU A 196 -6.57 -8.00 -6.79
CA LEU A 196 -5.12 -8.26 -6.79
C LEU A 196 -4.77 -9.65 -6.23
N ASN A 197 -5.47 -10.10 -5.19
CA ASN A 197 -5.38 -11.46 -4.66
C ASN A 197 -5.73 -12.50 -5.75
N CYS A 198 -6.81 -12.26 -6.51
CA CYS A 198 -7.20 -13.13 -7.63
C CYS A 198 -6.15 -13.15 -8.75
N VAL A 199 -5.58 -11.98 -9.09
CA VAL A 199 -4.50 -11.87 -10.08
C VAL A 199 -3.28 -12.66 -9.63
N GLY A 200 -2.87 -12.51 -8.36
CA GLY A 200 -1.78 -13.30 -7.76
C GLY A 200 -2.02 -14.80 -7.87
N ALA A 201 -3.23 -15.26 -7.55
CA ALA A 201 -3.60 -16.68 -7.64
C ALA A 201 -3.52 -17.21 -9.08
N ILE A 202 -4.04 -16.45 -10.06
CA ILE A 202 -3.97 -16.83 -11.49
C ILE A 202 -2.52 -16.91 -11.95
N LEU A 203 -1.69 -15.92 -11.61
CA LEU A 203 -0.26 -15.93 -11.94
C LEU A 203 0.44 -17.14 -11.32
N GLY A 204 0.16 -17.46 -10.05
CA GLY A 204 0.70 -18.65 -9.39
C GLY A 204 0.32 -19.95 -10.10
N ILE A 205 -0.95 -20.10 -10.50
CA ILE A 205 -1.42 -21.25 -11.27
C ILE A 205 -0.71 -21.34 -12.63
N MET A 206 -0.61 -20.23 -13.36
CA MET A 206 0.04 -20.18 -14.68
C MET A 206 1.54 -20.52 -14.56
N SER A 207 2.24 -19.95 -13.59
CA SER A 207 3.64 -20.25 -13.33
C SER A 207 3.83 -21.72 -12.95
N PHE A 208 3.00 -22.27 -12.06
CA PHE A 208 3.07 -23.69 -11.68
C PHE A 208 2.83 -24.63 -12.88
N TRP A 209 1.87 -24.29 -13.74
CA TRP A 209 1.61 -25.02 -14.98
C TRP A 209 2.80 -24.95 -15.95
N PHE A 210 3.42 -23.79 -16.09
CA PHE A 210 4.63 -23.61 -16.89
C PHE A 210 5.79 -24.46 -16.34
N PHE A 211 6.05 -24.39 -15.03
CA PHE A 211 7.11 -25.17 -14.38
C PHE A 211 6.90 -26.68 -14.49
N LYS A 212 5.65 -27.16 -14.42
CA LYS A 212 5.31 -28.58 -14.65
C LYS A 212 5.81 -29.09 -16.01
N LYS A 213 5.81 -28.23 -17.04
CA LYS A 213 6.22 -28.59 -18.39
C LYS A 213 7.75 -28.62 -18.56
N LEU A 214 8.51 -28.03 -17.65
CA LEU A 214 9.96 -28.02 -17.73
C LEU A 214 10.53 -29.38 -17.29
N VAL A 215 11.46 -29.92 -18.09
CA VAL A 215 12.07 -31.26 -17.91
C VAL A 215 12.70 -31.44 -16.52
N PHE A 216 13.18 -30.35 -15.91
CA PHE A 216 13.81 -30.33 -14.58
C PHE A 216 12.87 -30.74 -13.44
N TRP A 217 11.55 -30.65 -13.62
CA TRP A 217 10.60 -30.95 -12.55
C TRP A 217 10.46 -32.45 -12.24
N LYS A 218 11.01 -33.34 -13.07
CA LYS A 218 11.05 -34.79 -12.76
C LYS A 218 11.93 -35.13 -11.55
N TYR A 219 12.77 -34.20 -11.10
CA TYR A 219 13.76 -34.42 -10.04
C TYR A 219 13.44 -33.71 -8.71
N ILE A 220 12.33 -32.96 -8.64
CA ILE A 220 11.85 -32.22 -7.46
C ILE A 220 10.62 -32.93 -6.88
#